data_AF-A0A842W7U4-F1
#
_entry.id   AF-A0A842W7U4-F1
#
_cell.length_a   1.000
_cell.length_b   1.000
_cell.length_c   1.000
_cell.angle_alpha   90.00
_cell.angle_beta   90.00
_cell.angle_gamma   90.00
#
_symmetry.space_group_name_H-M   'P 1'
#
loop_
_entity.id
_entity.type
_entity.pdbx_description
1 polymer ?
#
loop_
_entity_poly.entity_id
_entity_poly.type
_entity_poly.pdbx_seq_one_letter_code
_entity_poly.pdbx_strand_id
1 'polypeptide(L)' 'IKMDVHKLEITAHSDRKQLTNFVYKCSPKPKKVVINHGENSRCLDLASSLHKMNRIETTAPRNLESVRIR' A
#
# COMPACT_ATOMS: atom_id res chain seq x y z
N ILE A 1 30.37 17.85 -4.73
CA ILE A 1 30.60 17.05 -3.51
C ILE A 1 31.52 15.89 -3.89
N LYS A 2 32.69 15.73 -3.25
CA LYS A 2 33.65 14.64 -3.52
C LYS A 2 33.66 13.64 -2.35
N MET A 3 32.51 13.03 -2.05
CA MET A 3 32.40 11.93 -1.08
C MET A 3 31.51 10.84 -1.68
N ASP A 4 31.82 9.59 -1.34
CA ASP A 4 31.01 8.45 -1.73
C ASP A 4 29.74 8.39 -0.88
N VAL A 5 28.59 8.32 -1.55
CA VAL A 5 27.28 8.30 -0.91
C VAL A 5 26.69 6.91 -1.06
N HIS A 6 26.55 6.21 0.05
CA HIS A 6 25.87 4.92 0.11
C HIS A 6 24.54 5.06 0.85
N LYS A 7 23.48 4.46 0.30
CA LYS A 7 22.16 4.41 0.94
C LYS A 7 21.87 2.98 1.42
N LEU A 8 21.75 2.82 2.73
CA LEU A 8 21.27 1.59 3.36
C LEU A 8 19.83 1.86 3.82
N GLU A 9 18.87 1.16 3.24
CA GLU A 9 17.44 1.30 3.58
C GLU A 9 17.04 0.27 4.64
N ILE A 10 17.39 0.55 5.90
CA ILE A 10 16.88 -0.20 7.05
C ILE A 10 15.73 0.63 7.62
N THR A 11 14.50 0.19 7.39
CA THR A 11 13.31 0.89 7.87
C THR A 11 12.44 -0.07 8.69
N ALA A 12 11.60 0.49 9.57
CA ALA A 12 10.56 -0.26 10.27
C ALA A 12 9.27 -0.39 9.42
N HIS A 13 9.36 -0.21 8.10
CA HIS A 13 8.23 -0.35 7.19
C HIS A 13 8.28 -1.66 6.43
N SER A 14 7.10 -2.21 6.15
CA SER A 14 6.99 -3.40 5.32
C SER A 14 7.26 -3.08 3.86
N ASP A 15 8.07 -3.91 3.21
CA ASP A 15 8.29 -3.86 1.78
C ASP A 15 7.02 -4.21 0.99
N ARG A 16 7.00 -3.88 -0.30
CA ARG A 16 5.87 -4.15 -1.20
C ARG A 16 5.40 -5.61 -1.17
N LYS A 17 6.33 -6.56 -1.14
CA LYS A 17 6.02 -8.00 -1.07
C LYS A 17 5.38 -8.38 0.26
N GLN A 18 5.85 -7.79 1.36
CA GLN A 18 5.30 -8.01 2.70
C GLN A 18 3.89 -7.44 2.81
N LEU A 19 3.65 -6.23 2.30
CA LEU A 19 2.31 -5.62 2.26
C LEU A 19 1.31 -6.44 1.43
N THR A 20 1.73 -6.92 0.26
CA THR A 20 0.88 -7.78 -0.59
C THR A 20 0.55 -9.09 0.11
N ASN A 21 1.55 -9.72 0.74
CA ASN A 21 1.36 -10.95 1.50
C ASN A 21 0.48 -10.75 2.73
N PHE A 22 0.56 -9.59 3.39
CA PHE A 22 -0.28 -9.25 4.53
C PHE A 22 -1.76 -9.30 4.12
N VAL A 23 -2.14 -8.59 3.05
CA VAL A 23 -3.52 -8.59 2.54
C VAL A 23 -3.96 -9.97 2.07
N TYR A 24 -3.06 -10.74 1.44
CA TYR A 24 -3.37 -12.11 0.99
C TYR A 24 -3.64 -13.07 2.17
N LYS A 25 -2.92 -12.92 3.28
CA LYS A 25 -3.05 -13.78 4.47
C LYS A 25 -4.13 -13.34 5.45
N CYS A 26 -4.76 -12.17 5.26
CA CYS A 26 -5.86 -11.72 6.11
C CYS A 26 -7.03 -12.71 6.06
N SER A 27 -7.45 -13.17 7.24
CA SER A 27 -8.62 -14.03 7.43
C SER A 27 -9.52 -13.43 8.52
N PRO A 28 -10.82 -13.19 8.25
CA PRO A 28 -11.52 -13.38 6.98
C PRO A 28 -11.01 -12.44 5.86
N LYS A 29 -11.19 -12.85 4.59
CA LYS A 29 -10.74 -12.05 3.44
C LYS A 29 -11.46 -10.70 3.43
N PRO A 30 -10.74 -9.56 3.37
CA PRO A 30 -11.36 -8.25 3.42
C PRO A 30 -12.17 -7.98 2.15
N LYS A 31 -13.33 -7.32 2.30
CA LYS A 31 -14.17 -6.89 1.17
C LYS A 31 -13.65 -5.61 0.50
N LYS A 32 -13.02 -4.73 1.29
CA LYS A 32 -12.46 -3.45 0.86
C LYS A 32 -11.14 -3.18 1.59
N VAL A 33 -10.14 -2.67 0.89
CA VAL A 33 -8.85 -2.23 1.45
C VAL A 33 -8.65 -0.75 1.17
N VAL A 34 -8.45 0.04 2.21
CA VAL A 34 -8.14 1.47 2.11
C VAL A 34 -6.65 1.65 2.34
N ILE A 35 -5.96 2.24 1.36
CA ILE A 35 -4.51 2.46 1.41
C ILE A 35 -4.25 3.93 1.72
N ASN A 36 -3.36 4.17 2.66
CA ASN A 36 -2.92 5.49 3.06
C ASN A 36 -1.41 5.46 3.35
N HIS A 37 -0.86 6.60 3.75
CA HIS A 37 0.49 6.75 4.26
C HIS A 37 1.55 6.24 3.27
N GLY A 38 1.76 7.03 2.22
CA GLY A 38 2.78 6.85 1.22
C GLY A 38 2.75 8.01 0.24
N GLU A 39 3.75 8.07 -0.62
CA GLU A 39 3.71 8.99 -1.75
C GLU A 39 2.51 8.64 -2.64
N ASN A 40 1.82 9.65 -3.17
CA ASN A 40 0.56 9.49 -3.89
C ASN A 40 0.63 8.44 -5.01
N SER A 41 1.72 8.46 -5.80
CA SER A 41 2.00 7.50 -6.86
C SER A 41 2.11 6.06 -6.34
N ARG A 42 2.79 5.86 -5.20
CA ARG A 42 2.98 4.54 -4.58
C ARG A 42 1.69 3.98 -3.99
N CYS A 43 0.86 4.83 -3.37
CA CYS A 43 -0.44 4.41 -2.86
C CYS A 43 -1.37 3.94 -3.99
N LEU A 44 -1.43 4.68 -5.10
CA LEU A 44 -2.22 4.33 -6.28
C LEU A 44 -1.72 3.05 -6.96
N ASP A 45 -0.40 2.88 -7.05
CA ASP A 45 0.22 1.68 -7.62
C ASP A 45 -0.05 0.44 -6.75
N LEU A 46 0.07 0.56 -5.42
CA LEU A 46 -0.25 -0.54 -4.50
C LEU A 46 -1.74 -0.90 -4.55
N ALA A 47 -2.65 0.09 -4.60
CA ALA A 47 -4.09 -0.13 -4.73
C ALA A 47 -4.39 -0.90 -6.01
N SER A 48 -3.89 -0.41 -7.15
CA SER A 48 -4.08 -1.03 -8.46
C SER A 48 -3.55 -2.46 -8.50
N SER A 49 -2.40 -2.70 -7.86
CA SER A 49 -1.77 -4.02 -7.78
C SER A 49 -2.62 -5.00 -6.96
N LEU A 50 -3.05 -4.59 -5.77
CA LEU A 50 -3.89 -5.41 -4.88
C LEU A 50 -5.26 -5.70 -5.50
N HIS A 51 -5.85 -4.73 -6.21
CA HIS A 51 -7.10 -4.94 -6.93
C HIS A 51 -6.95 -6.04 -7.99
N LYS A 52 -5.90 -5.97 -8.83
CA LYS A 52 -5.64 -6.95 -9.89
C LYS A 52 -5.34 -8.35 -9.35
N MET A 53 -4.51 -8.45 -8.30
CA MET A 53 -4.08 -9.74 -7.75
C MET A 53 -5.17 -10.42 -6.92
N ASN A 54 -5.81 -9.69 -6.01
CA ASN A 54 -6.69 -10.29 -5.00
C ASN A 54 -8.17 -10.19 -5.37
N ARG A 55 -8.52 -9.42 -6.42
CA ARG A 55 -9.90 -9.08 -6.83
C ARG A 55 -10.72 -8.49 -5.68
N ILE A 56 -10.09 -7.64 -4.87
CA ILE A 56 -10.70 -6.94 -3.72
C ILE A 56 -10.88 -5.47 -4.10
N GLU A 57 -11.94 -4.83 -3.62
CA GLU A 57 -12.10 -3.38 -3.79
C GLU A 57 -10.97 -2.65 -3.04
N THR A 58 -10.22 -1.81 -3.74
CA THR A 58 -9.13 -1.02 -3.14
C THR A 58 -9.31 0.45 -3.43
N THR A 59 -9.04 1.31 -2.45
CA THR A 59 -9.09 2.76 -2.62
C THR A 59 -7.90 3.42 -1.93
N ALA A 60 -7.40 4.51 -2.52
CA ALA A 60 -6.40 5.39 -1.95
C ALA A 60 -6.97 6.81 -1.90
N PRO A 61 -7.75 7.14 -0.84
CA PRO A 61 -8.45 8.42 -0.77
C PRO A 61 -7.47 9.57 -0.58
N ARG A 62 -7.83 10.73 -1.13
CA ARG A 62 -7.10 11.98 -0.90
C ARG A 62 -7.53 12.60 0.42
N ASN A 63 -6.68 13.49 0.93
CA ASN A 63 -7.03 14.29 2.10
C ASN A 63 -8.36 15.02 1.85
N LEU A 64 -9.25 14.98 2.85
CA LEU A 64 -10.62 15.53 2.82
C LEU A 64 -11.64 14.74 1.98
N GLU A 65 -11.27 13.58 1.41
CA GLU A 65 -12.26 12.66 0.83
C GLU A 65 -12.92 11.80 1.92
N SER A 66 -14.15 11.37 1.66
CA SER A 66 -14.91 10.49 2.55
C SER A 66 -15.21 9.17 1.85
N VAL A 67 -14.84 8.06 2.48
CA VAL A 67 -15.13 6.70 2.00
C VAL A 67 -16.27 6.11 2.82
N ARG A 68 -17.41 5.83 2.18
CA ARG A 68 -18.52 5.13 2.84
C ARG A 68 -18.23 3.63 2.93
N ILE A 69 -18.26 3.10 4.14
CA ILE A 69 -18.19 1.67 4.42
C ILE A 69 -19.63 1.16 4.64
N ARG A 70 -19.97 0.01 4.05
CA ARG A 70 -21.27 -0.65 4.16
C ARG A 70 -21.07 -2.09 4.58
#